data_AF-A0A8S1BPJ7-F1
#
_entry.id   AF-A0A8S1BPJ7-F1
#
_cell.length_a   1.000
_cell.length_b   1.000
_cell.length_c   1.000
_cell.angle_alpha   90.00
_cell.angle_beta   90.00
_cell.angle_gamma   90.00
#
_symmetry.space_group_name_H-M   'P 1'
#
loop_
_entity.id
_entity.type
_entity.pdbx_description
1 polymer ?
#
loop_
_entity_poly.entity_id
_entity_poly.type
_entity_poly.pdbx_seq_one_letter_code
_entity_poly.pdbx_strand_id
1 'polypeptide(L)'
;MRALSKQSGGGAQLSEENCDAGDLKICVSLIPRTPVGLPKNRHELDAHCHAYQTGMTCMDAWIKRCLPTDGQKLLQQQIGGARALMRFLCTNDTALRREFLKEPTCWGRISPDWTNLRQRVTSGCKGEYRSSSTTHVLQ
;
A
#
# COMPACT_ATOMS: atom_id res chain seq x y z
N MET A 1 27.05 35.73 32.02
CA MET A 1 25.70 35.34 32.49
C MET A 1 24.82 35.03 31.30
N ARG A 2 24.37 33.78 31.17
CA ARG A 2 23.05 33.37 30.66
C ARG A 2 22.94 31.88 30.96
N ALA A 3 22.29 31.59 32.09
CA ALA A 3 21.81 30.26 32.43
C ALA A 3 20.49 30.05 31.71
N LEU A 4 20.26 28.87 31.12
CA LEU A 4 18.93 28.29 30.97
C LEU A 4 19.00 26.79 31.23
N SER A 5 18.02 26.37 32.01
CA SER A 5 18.04 25.22 32.90
C SER A 5 17.54 23.93 32.25
N LYS A 6 17.94 22.83 32.87
CA LYS A 6 17.58 21.44 32.60
C LYS A 6 16.34 21.04 33.42
N GLN A 7 15.36 20.38 32.80
CA GLN A 7 14.38 19.44 33.41
C GLN A 7 13.67 18.76 32.22
N SER A 8 13.81 17.46 31.94
CA SER A 8 13.51 16.25 32.72
C SER A 8 12.02 16.12 33.08
N GLY A 9 11.34 15.15 32.45
CA GLY A 9 10.08 14.59 32.96
C GLY A 9 9.05 14.32 31.87
N GLY A 10 8.85 13.05 31.54
CA GLY A 10 7.73 12.62 30.70
C GLY A 10 8.03 11.37 29.89
N GLY A 11 8.44 10.28 30.55
CA GLY A 11 8.45 8.96 29.94
C GLY A 11 7.03 8.57 29.58
N ALA A 12 6.63 8.86 28.33
CA ALA A 12 5.59 8.10 27.70
C ALA A 12 6.20 6.71 27.46
N GLN A 13 5.84 5.78 28.34
CA GLN A 13 5.97 4.35 28.09
C GLN A 13 5.03 4.04 26.92
N LEU A 14 5.46 4.42 25.71
CA LEU A 14 4.91 3.90 24.49
C LEU A 14 5.30 2.43 24.54
N SER A 15 4.30 1.57 24.73
CA SER A 15 4.40 0.17 24.35
C SER A 15 5.24 0.09 23.09
N GLU A 16 6.25 -0.78 23.08
CA GLU A 16 7.14 -1.03 21.96
C GLU A 16 6.27 -1.49 20.77
N GLU A 17 5.67 -0.52 20.07
CA GLU A 17 4.79 -0.76 18.94
C GLU A 17 5.73 -1.20 17.82
N ASN A 18 5.76 -2.52 17.58
CA ASN A 18 6.69 -3.17 16.68
C ASN A 18 6.43 -2.74 15.23
N CYS A 19 6.99 -1.60 14.82
CA CYS A 19 6.87 -1.06 13.46
C CYS A 19 7.85 -1.73 12.49
N ASP A 20 8.09 -3.03 12.67
CA ASP A 20 9.00 -3.80 11.84
C ASP A 20 8.36 -4.19 10.50
N ALA A 21 9.18 -4.75 9.61
CA ALA A 21 8.72 -5.28 8.34
C ALA A 21 7.80 -6.52 8.49
N GLY A 22 7.73 -7.12 9.67
CA GLY A 22 6.87 -8.26 10.01
C GLY A 22 5.39 -7.87 10.02
N ASP A 23 5.06 -6.72 10.60
CA ASP A 23 3.68 -6.19 10.63
C ASP A 23 3.13 -5.91 9.22
N LEU A 24 3.98 -5.39 8.32
CA LEU A 24 3.64 -5.20 6.91
C LEU A 24 3.35 -6.53 6.20
N LYS A 25 4.07 -7.60 6.55
CA LYS A 25 3.85 -8.95 5.99
C LYS A 25 2.49 -9.51 6.41
N ILE A 26 2.04 -9.20 7.63
CA ILE A 26 0.69 -9.57 8.09
C ILE A 26 -0.35 -8.89 7.22
N CYS A 27 -0.22 -7.58 6.96
CA CYS A 27 -1.14 -6.87 6.07
C CYS A 27 -1.23 -7.50 4.69
N VAL A 28 -0.10 -7.88 4.09
CA VAL A 28 -0.07 -8.54 2.77
C VAL A 28 -0.75 -9.91 2.82
N SER A 29 -0.60 -10.66 3.91
CA SER A 29 -1.21 -11.98 4.07
C SER A 29 -2.74 -11.97 4.17
N LEU A 30 -3.32 -10.85 4.63
CA LEU A 30 -4.76 -10.66 4.75
C LEU A 30 -5.42 -10.32 3.41
N ILE A 31 -4.66 -9.85 2.42
CA ILE A 31 -5.20 -9.44 1.13
C ILE A 31 -5.67 -10.69 0.37
N PRO A 32 -6.98 -10.81 0.05
CA PRO A 32 -7.48 -11.91 -0.73
C PRO A 32 -6.86 -11.92 -2.13
N ARG A 33 -6.60 -13.11 -2.65
CA ARG A 33 -6.03 -13.27 -3.99
C ARG A 33 -7.06 -12.89 -5.04
N THR A 34 -6.60 -12.20 -6.06
CA THR A 34 -7.43 -11.81 -7.19
C THR A 34 -6.82 -12.28 -8.50
N PRO A 35 -7.64 -12.43 -9.57
CA PRO A 35 -7.12 -12.78 -10.89
C PRO A 35 -6.01 -11.83 -11.33
N VAL A 36 -4.97 -12.38 -11.97
CA VAL A 36 -3.88 -11.58 -12.51
C VAL A 36 -4.36 -10.83 -13.73
N GLY A 37 -4.16 -9.51 -13.73
CA GLY A 37 -4.56 -8.62 -14.82
C GLY A 37 -5.65 -7.64 -14.42
N LEU A 38 -6.09 -6.88 -15.42
CA LEU A 38 -7.20 -5.93 -15.26
C LEU A 38 -8.53 -6.70 -15.17
N PRO A 39 -9.41 -6.32 -14.23
CA PRO A 39 -10.72 -6.93 -14.12
C PRO A 39 -11.56 -6.61 -15.36
N LYS A 40 -12.18 -7.63 -15.95
CA LYS A 40 -12.90 -7.51 -17.24
C LYS A 40 -14.41 -7.38 -17.08
N ASN A 41 -14.91 -7.64 -15.89
CA ASN A 41 -16.33 -7.61 -15.57
C ASN A 41 -16.53 -7.13 -14.13
N ARG A 42 -17.80 -6.90 -13.78
CA ARG A 42 -18.19 -6.37 -12.47
C ARG A 42 -17.72 -7.27 -11.32
N HIS A 43 -17.86 -8.58 -11.48
CA HIS A 43 -17.49 -9.55 -10.44
C HIS A 43 -15.99 -9.55 -10.15
N GLU A 44 -15.16 -9.57 -11.20
CA GLU A 44 -13.70 -9.46 -11.05
C GLU A 44 -13.31 -8.11 -10.45
N LEU A 45 -13.99 -7.03 -10.84
CA LEU A 45 -13.71 -5.71 -10.28
C LEU A 45 -14.07 -5.63 -8.79
N ASP A 46 -15.18 -6.24 -8.38
CA ASP A 46 -15.58 -6.33 -6.97
C ASP A 46 -14.58 -7.13 -6.14
N ALA A 47 -14.05 -8.24 -6.70
CA ALA A 47 -12.99 -8.99 -6.05
C ALA A 47 -11.72 -8.15 -5.85
N HIS A 48 -11.30 -7.38 -6.87
CA HIS A 48 -10.18 -6.43 -6.77
C HIS A 48 -10.43 -5.33 -5.75
N CYS A 49 -11.66 -4.81 -5.68
CA CYS A 49 -12.04 -3.77 -4.73
C CYS A 49 -12.04 -4.28 -3.29
N HIS A 50 -12.53 -5.49 -3.05
CA HIS A 50 -12.46 -6.13 -1.75
C HIS A 50 -10.99 -6.31 -1.32
N ALA A 51 -10.13 -6.84 -2.21
CA ALA A 51 -8.71 -7.01 -1.93
C ALA A 51 -8.00 -5.68 -1.63
N TYR A 52 -8.28 -4.65 -2.44
CA TYR A 52 -7.76 -3.30 -2.24
C TYR A 52 -8.17 -2.75 -0.88
N GLN A 53 -9.45 -2.87 -0.51
CA GLN A 53 -9.95 -2.32 0.75
C GLN A 53 -9.36 -3.03 1.96
N THR A 54 -9.26 -4.37 1.94
CA THR A 54 -8.60 -5.15 3.00
C THR A 54 -7.15 -4.70 3.20
N GLY A 55 -6.37 -4.61 2.12
CA GLY A 55 -4.97 -4.20 2.18
C GLY A 55 -4.83 -2.76 2.68
N MET A 56 -5.65 -1.86 2.15
CA MET A 56 -5.63 -0.44 2.50
C MET A 56 -5.99 -0.17 3.95
N THR A 57 -6.99 -0.86 4.50
CA THR A 57 -7.35 -0.72 5.92
C THR A 57 -6.19 -1.10 6.82
N CYS A 58 -5.50 -2.21 6.52
CA CYS A 58 -4.33 -2.63 7.30
C CYS A 58 -3.16 -1.65 7.15
N MET A 59 -2.86 -1.25 5.91
CA MET A 59 -1.79 -0.29 5.61
C MET A 59 -2.05 1.07 6.27
N ASP A 60 -3.28 1.59 6.26
CA ASP A 60 -3.62 2.87 6.88
C ASP A 60 -3.47 2.83 8.40
N ALA A 61 -3.81 1.71 9.04
CA ALA A 61 -3.57 1.50 10.46
C ALA A 61 -2.07 1.49 10.77
N TRP A 62 -1.26 0.79 9.96
CA TRP A 62 0.19 0.76 10.11
C TRP A 62 0.81 2.14 9.88
N ILE A 63 0.43 2.86 8.82
CA ILE A 63 0.92 4.21 8.51
C ILE A 63 0.66 5.16 9.69
N LYS A 64 -0.55 5.13 10.24
CA LYS A 64 -0.94 6.01 11.35
C LYS A 64 -0.14 5.71 12.62
N ARG A 65 0.17 4.44 12.86
CA ARG A 65 0.93 3.98 14.04
C ARG A 65 2.42 4.26 13.89
N CYS A 66 2.98 3.95 12.72
CA CYS A 66 4.42 3.78 12.55
C CYS A 66 5.13 4.90 11.81
N LEU A 67 4.42 5.75 11.06
CA LEU A 67 5.04 6.86 10.35
C LEU A 67 4.83 8.20 11.07
N PRO A 68 5.87 9.03 11.21
CA PRO A 68 5.70 10.40 11.65
C PRO A 68 4.90 11.20 10.63
N THR A 69 4.32 12.33 11.05
CA THR A 69 3.43 13.17 10.22
C THR A 69 3.98 13.49 8.83
N ASP A 70 5.28 13.78 8.71
CA ASP A 70 5.89 14.08 7.42
C ASP A 70 6.03 12.84 6.53
N GLY A 71 6.32 11.67 7.11
CA GLY A 71 6.29 10.38 6.42
C GLY A 71 4.88 10.04 5.92
N GLN A 72 3.86 10.32 6.72
CA GLN A 72 2.46 10.15 6.30
C GLN A 72 2.12 11.06 5.11
N LYS A 73 2.48 12.35 5.16
CA LYS A 73 2.27 13.30 4.06
C LYS A 73 2.98 12.86 2.78
N LEU A 74 4.26 12.50 2.88
CA LEU A 74 5.04 12.05 1.73
C LEU A 74 4.39 10.83 1.10
N LEU A 75 3.99 9.84 1.90
CA LEU A 75 3.33 8.64 1.38
C LEU A 75 2.00 9.01 0.70
N GLN A 76 1.16 9.84 1.31
CA GLN A 76 -0.09 10.31 0.68
C GLN A 76 0.16 11.05 -0.64
N GLN A 77 1.25 11.79 -0.78
CA GLN A 77 1.61 12.43 -2.05
C GLN A 77 1.97 11.41 -3.14
N GLN A 78 2.68 10.34 -2.78
CA GLN A 78 3.09 9.31 -3.74
C GLN A 78 1.94 8.43 -4.20
N ILE A 79 1.03 8.04 -3.29
CA ILE A 79 -0.03 7.06 -3.60
C ILE A 79 -1.43 7.68 -3.66
N GLY A 80 -1.58 8.97 -3.37
CA GLY A 80 -2.87 9.64 -3.28
C GLY A 80 -3.68 9.59 -4.57
N GLY A 81 -3.02 9.74 -5.72
CA GLY A 81 -3.66 9.60 -7.04
C GLY A 81 -4.23 8.20 -7.27
N ALA A 82 -3.42 7.16 -7.00
CA ALA A 82 -3.87 5.77 -7.11
C ALA A 82 -5.00 5.47 -6.11
N ARG A 83 -4.91 5.98 -4.88
CA ARG A 83 -5.96 5.82 -3.86
C ARG A 83 -7.28 6.46 -4.27
N ALA A 84 -7.23 7.66 -4.84
CA ALA A 84 -8.41 8.36 -5.33
C ALA A 84 -9.05 7.61 -6.51
N LEU A 85 -8.24 7.17 -7.48
CA LEU A 85 -8.70 6.37 -8.61
C LEU A 85 -9.42 5.10 -8.15
N MET A 86 -8.78 4.32 -7.28
CA MET A 86 -9.37 3.10 -6.73
C MET A 86 -10.64 3.37 -5.94
N ARG A 87 -10.72 4.48 -5.20
CA ARG A 87 -11.95 4.88 -4.50
C ARG A 87 -13.11 5.12 -5.47
N PHE A 88 -12.89 5.87 -6.54
CA PHE A 88 -13.92 6.11 -7.55
C PHE A 88 -14.30 4.84 -8.31
N LEU A 89 -13.33 3.97 -8.61
CA LEU A 89 -13.56 2.73 -9.31
C LEU A 89 -14.32 1.69 -8.46
N CYS A 90 -14.05 1.67 -7.15
CA CYS A 90 -14.65 0.72 -6.20
C CYS A 90 -15.94 1.20 -5.54
N THR A 91 -16.30 2.47 -5.74
CA THR A 91 -17.63 2.97 -5.36
C THR A 91 -18.64 2.54 -6.44
N ASN A 92 -19.77 1.98 -6.01
CA ASN A 92 -20.85 1.59 -6.93
C ASN A 92 -21.40 2.80 -7.69
N ASP A 93 -21.87 2.54 -8.91
CA ASP A 93 -22.59 3.51 -9.74
C ASP A 93 -21.86 4.82 -10.07
N THR A 94 -20.53 4.83 -9.97
CA THR A 94 -19.74 5.94 -10.52
C THR A 94 -19.68 5.87 -12.05
N ALA A 95 -19.61 7.03 -12.70
CA ALA A 95 -19.41 7.11 -14.15
C ALA A 95 -18.10 6.43 -14.56
N LEU A 96 -17.05 6.60 -13.77
CA LEU A 96 -15.76 5.96 -14.00
C LEU A 96 -15.86 4.44 -14.00
N ARG A 97 -16.57 3.84 -13.02
CA ARG A 97 -16.75 2.40 -12.93
C ARG A 97 -17.51 1.85 -14.13
N ARG A 98 -18.58 2.54 -14.57
CA ARG A 98 -19.33 2.15 -15.76
C ARG A 98 -18.48 2.20 -17.02
N GLU A 99 -17.74 3.30 -17.22
CA GLU A 99 -16.91 3.48 -18.40
C GLU A 99 -15.73 2.48 -18.42
N PHE A 100 -15.14 2.21 -17.26
CA PHE A 100 -14.09 1.20 -17.12
C PHE A 100 -14.55 -0.19 -17.58
N LEU A 101 -15.79 -0.58 -17.26
CA LEU A 101 -16.36 -1.87 -17.61
C LEU A 101 -16.93 -1.94 -19.03
N LYS A 102 -17.02 -0.81 -19.75
CA LYS A 102 -17.62 -0.74 -21.09
C LYS A 102 -16.73 -1.38 -22.16
N GLU A 103 -15.41 -1.15 -22.07
CA GLU A 103 -14.45 -1.59 -23.08
C GLU A 103 -13.22 -2.27 -22.44
N PRO A 104 -13.38 -3.47 -21.84
CA PRO A 104 -12.28 -4.17 -21.17
C PRO A 104 -11.16 -4.57 -22.16
N THR A 105 -11.49 -4.73 -23.44
CA THR A 105 -10.53 -5.04 -24.51
C THR A 105 -9.62 -3.85 -24.84
N CYS A 106 -10.14 -2.63 -24.78
CA CYS A 106 -9.37 -1.40 -24.98
C CYS A 106 -8.31 -1.24 -23.87
N TRP A 107 -8.72 -1.42 -22.61
CA TRP A 107 -7.81 -1.40 -21.47
C TRP A 107 -6.72 -2.47 -21.55
N GLY A 108 -7.08 -3.68 -22.04
CA GLY A 108 -6.11 -4.75 -22.29
C GLY A 108 -5.04 -4.39 -23.34
N ARG A 109 -5.34 -3.52 -24.30
CA ARG A 109 -4.40 -3.07 -25.34
C ARG A 109 -3.51 -1.92 -24.89
N ILE A 110 -4.00 -1.07 -23.99
CA ILE A 110 -3.23 0.06 -23.43
C ILE A 110 -2.34 -0.41 -22.26
N SER A 111 -2.70 -1.54 -21.64
CA SER A 111 -1.97 -2.15 -20.52
C SER A 111 -1.46 -3.58 -20.81
N PRO A 112 -0.88 -3.88 -21.99
CA PRO A 112 -0.54 -5.25 -22.39
C PRO A 112 0.51 -5.87 -21.46
N ASP A 113 1.34 -5.04 -20.83
CA ASP A 113 2.41 -5.47 -19.93
C ASP A 113 2.02 -5.44 -18.45
N TRP A 114 0.74 -5.34 -18.07
CA TRP A 114 0.41 -5.26 -16.65
C TRP A 114 0.85 -6.52 -15.87
N THR A 115 0.79 -7.69 -16.51
CA THR A 115 1.33 -8.93 -15.92
C THR A 115 2.85 -8.87 -15.80
N ASN A 116 3.55 -8.42 -16.84
CA ASN A 116 5.01 -8.33 -16.87
C ASN A 116 5.54 -7.26 -15.90
N LEU A 117 4.92 -6.09 -15.85
CA LEU A 117 5.22 -5.02 -14.89
C LEU A 117 4.97 -5.50 -13.46
N ARG A 118 3.83 -6.14 -13.19
CA ARG A 118 3.57 -6.74 -11.86
C ARG A 118 4.67 -7.74 -11.50
N GLN A 119 5.05 -8.64 -12.40
CA GLN A 119 6.09 -9.62 -12.14
C GLN A 119 7.46 -8.96 -11.91
N ARG A 120 7.82 -7.94 -12.69
CA ARG A 120 9.06 -7.16 -12.52
C ARG A 120 9.10 -6.40 -11.21
N VAL A 121 8.01 -5.74 -10.83
CA VAL A 121 7.89 -5.06 -9.52
C VAL A 121 7.95 -6.08 -8.39
N THR A 122 7.21 -7.19 -8.49
CA THR A 122 7.20 -8.23 -7.46
C THR A 122 8.58 -8.88 -7.29
N SER A 123 9.26 -9.20 -8.40
CA SER A 123 10.61 -9.78 -8.37
C SER A 123 11.66 -8.76 -7.93
N GLY A 124 11.53 -7.49 -8.31
CA GLY A 124 12.33 -6.38 -7.81
C GLY A 124 12.22 -6.23 -6.30
N CYS A 125 10.99 -6.13 -5.77
CA CYS A 125 10.75 -6.08 -4.32
C CYS A 125 11.27 -7.33 -3.60
N LYS A 126 11.15 -8.52 -4.22
CA LYS A 126 11.67 -9.77 -3.64
C LYS A 126 13.21 -9.84 -3.65
N GLY A 127 13.85 -9.28 -4.67
CA GLY A 127 15.30 -9.14 -4.78
C GLY A 127 15.87 -8.11 -3.78
N GLU A 128 15.22 -6.96 -3.67
CA GLU A 128 15.55 -5.89 -2.71
C GLU A 128 15.41 -6.37 -1.26
N TYR A 129 14.31 -7.07 -0.92
CA TYR A 129 14.08 -7.63 0.41
C TYR A 129 15.15 -8.67 0.81
N ARG A 130 15.65 -9.44 -0.16
CA ARG A 130 16.76 -10.38 0.05
C ARG A 130 18.10 -9.66 0.25
N SER A 131 18.31 -8.54 -0.44
CA SER A 131 19.50 -7.70 -0.28
C SER A 131 19.54 -7.03 1.10
N SER A 132 18.44 -6.38 1.52
CA SER A 132 18.35 -5.73 2.85
C SER A 132 18.43 -6.70 4.03
N SER A 133 18.02 -7.96 3.88
CA SER A 133 18.16 -8.97 4.93
C SER A 133 19.60 -9.49 5.10
N THR A 134 20.49 -9.23 4.13
CA THR A 134 21.88 -9.72 4.16
C THR A 134 22.85 -8.69 4.73
N THR A 135 22.45 -7.42 4.88
CA THR A 135 23.31 -6.34 5.39
C THR A 135 23.30 -6.16 6.92
N HIS A 136 22.56 -6.98 7.67
CA HIS A 136 22.46 -6.91 9.13
C HIS A 136 23.10 -8.08 9.89
N VAL A 137 24.03 -8.81 9.26
CA VAL A 137 24.91 -9.77 9.95
C VAL A 137 26.32 -9.58 9.41
N LEU A 138 26.96 -8.45 9.72
CA LEU A 138 28.41 -8.25 9.70
C LEU A 138 28.70 -6.85 10.29
N GLN A 139 28.64 -6.76 11.61
CA GLN A 139 29.44 -5.81 12.39
C GLN A 139 29.55 -6.31 13.84
#